data_AF-A0A8K0TTQ7-F1
#
_entry.id   AF-A0A8K0TTQ7-F1
#
_cell.length_a   1.000
_cell.length_b   1.000
_cell.length_c   1.000
_cell.angle_alpha   90.00
_cell.angle_beta   90.00
_cell.angle_gamma   90.00
#
_symmetry.space_group_name_H-M   'P 1'
#
loop_
_entity.id
_entity.type
_entity.pdbx_description
1 polymer ?
#
loop_
_entity_poly.entity_id
_entity_poly.type
_entity_poly.pdbx_seq_one_letter_code
_entity_poly.pdbx_strand_id
1 'polypeptide(L)' 'DIICGINLQHSCTDSKCIQLAHHIIQQERALTKQTKPMIKHEPTDKYLLNTYSIHNHAFIHTTLSQPL' A
#
# COMPACT_ATOMS: atom_id res chain seq x y z
N ASP A 1 -18.94 -9.88 -7.76
CA ASP A 1 -17.87 -10.73 -7.18
C ASP A 1 -16.50 -10.13 -7.40
N ILE A 2 -15.63 -10.21 -6.40
CA ILE A 2 -14.21 -9.84 -6.49
C ILE A 2 -13.42 -11.14 -6.65
N ILE A 3 -12.78 -11.32 -7.81
CA ILE A 3 -12.06 -12.55 -8.16
C ILE A 3 -10.66 -12.58 -7.53
N CYS A 4 -9.99 -11.42 -7.48
CA CYS A 4 -8.65 -11.27 -6.93
C CYS A 4 -8.43 -9.83 -6.47
N GLY A 5 -8.09 -9.64 -5.19
CA GLY A 5 -7.62 -8.34 -4.69
C GLY A 5 -6.12 -8.19 -4.94
N ILE A 6 -5.64 -6.99 -5.23
CA ILE A 6 -4.21 -6.70 -5.37
C ILE A 6 -3.79 -5.70 -4.30
N ASN A 7 -2.58 -5.86 -3.76
CA ASN A 7 -2.00 -4.91 -2.83
C ASN A 7 -1.03 -3.99 -3.59
N LEU A 8 -1.54 -2.85 -4.07
CA LEU A 8 -0.72 -1.79 -4.65
C LEU A 8 -0.20 -0.88 -3.53
N GLN A 9 1.11 -0.70 -3.48
CA GLN A 9 1.79 0.17 -2.52
C GLN A 9 2.51 1.28 -3.27
N HIS A 10 2.51 2.49 -2.73
CA HIS A 10 3.21 3.62 -3.36
C HIS A 10 4.73 3.45 -3.27
N SER A 11 5.45 3.67 -4.37
CA SER A 11 6.92 3.64 -4.36
C SER A 11 7.48 4.94 -3.77
N CYS A 12 7.50 5.02 -2.44
CA CYS A 12 7.98 6.20 -1.72
C CYS A 12 9.44 6.55 -2.08
N THR A 13 10.27 5.53 -2.32
CA THR A 13 11.67 5.70 -2.70
C THR A 13 11.80 6.36 -4.06
N ASP A 14 11.10 5.86 -5.09
CA ASP A 14 11.19 6.41 -6.45
C ASP A 14 10.51 7.78 -6.58
N SER A 15 9.53 8.05 -5.70
CA SER A 15 8.82 9.31 -5.62
C SER A 15 9.42 10.30 -4.64
N LYS A 16 10.50 9.93 -3.94
CA LYS A 16 11.23 10.78 -2.98
C LYS A 16 10.33 11.40 -1.91
N CYS A 17 9.39 10.62 -1.38
CA CYS A 17 8.48 11.07 -0.33
C CYS A 17 9.23 11.20 1.00
N ILE A 18 9.67 12.42 1.31
CA ILE A 18 10.46 12.74 2.51
C ILE A 18 9.69 13.53 3.56
N GLN A 19 8.55 14.12 3.19
CA GLN A 19 7.73 14.88 4.12
C GLN A 19 7.00 13.96 5.10
N LEU A 20 6.93 14.37 6.36
CA LEU A 20 6.14 13.68 7.39
C LEU A 20 4.91 14.53 7.74
N ALA A 21 3.77 13.87 7.90
CA ALA A 21 2.53 14.43 8.43
C ALA A 21 2.13 13.69 9.72
N HIS A 22 1.53 14.39 10.67
CA HIS A 22 1.00 13.76 11.88
C HIS A 22 -0.43 13.31 11.63
N HIS A 23 -0.69 12.02 11.77
CA HIS A 23 -2.01 11.43 11.61
C HIS A 23 -2.55 10.96 12.96
N ILE A 24 -3.83 11.22 13.21
CA ILE A 24 -4.55 10.68 14.35
C ILE A 24 -4.69 9.17 14.17
N ILE A 25 -4.30 8.41 15.19
CA ILE A 25 -4.39 6.95 15.18
C ILE A 25 -5.85 6.57 15.41
N GLN A 26 -6.35 5.68 14.57
CA GLN A 26 -7.63 4.99 14.77
C GLN A 26 -7.34 3.56 15.23
N GLN A 27 -8.03 3.10 16.27
CA GLN A 27 -7.92 1.74 16.81
C GLN A 27 -9.32 1.14 16.86
N GLU A 28 -9.51 -0.07 16.31
CA GLU A 28 -10.83 -0.72 16.26
C GLU A 28 -11.95 0.17 15.71
N ARG A 29 -11.62 1.03 14.74
CA ARG A 29 -12.51 2.05 14.16
C ARG A 29 -12.86 3.22 15.09
N ALA A 30 -12.37 3.26 16.33
CA ALA A 30 -12.48 4.41 17.23
C ALA A 30 -11.31 5.40 17.01
N LEU A 31 -11.64 6.69 16.89
CA LEU A 31 -10.63 7.75 16.89
C LEU A 31 -10.00 7.84 18.27
N THR A 32 -8.67 7.87 18.32
CA THR A 32 -7.93 8.08 19.56
C THR A 32 -7.40 9.51 19.61
N LYS A 33 -6.83 9.91 20.75
CA LYS A 33 -6.06 11.17 20.86
C LYS A 33 -4.59 10.99 20.46
N GLN A 34 -4.16 9.77 20.17
CA GLN A 34 -2.77 9.49 19.82
C GLN A 34 -2.52 9.90 18.38
N THR A 35 -1.33 10.46 18.13
CA THR A 35 -0.87 10.77 16.78
C THR A 35 0.42 10.02 16.48
N LYS A 36 0.66 9.74 15.21
CA LYS A 36 1.94 9.22 14.73
C LYS A 36 2.43 10.00 13.51
N PRO A 37 3.75 10.18 13.35
CA PRO A 37 4.30 10.65 12.09
C PRO A 37 4.08 9.58 11.01
N MET A 38 3.66 10.02 9.83
CA MET A 38 3.46 9.18 8.64
C MET A 38 4.03 9.88 7.43
N ILE A 39 4.61 9.13 6.49
CA ILE A 39 5.11 9.67 5.23
C ILE A 39 3.94 10.29 4.46
N LYS A 40 4.11 11.54 4.07
CA LYS A 40 3.21 12.22 3.14
C LYS A 40 3.67 11.90 1.72
N HIS A 41 2.81 11.21 0.98
CA HIS A 41 3.12 10.81 -0.39
C HIS A 41 3.08 12.00 -1.35
N GLU A 42 4.05 12.04 -2.26
CA GLU A 42 4.03 12.93 -3.41
C GLU A 42 3.02 12.41 -4.45
N PRO A 43 2.26 13.29 -5.13
CA PRO A 43 1.19 12.91 -6.06
C PRO A 43 1.78 12.38 -7.38
N THR A 44 2.28 11.15 -7.33
CA THR A 44 3.04 10.50 -8.41
C THR A 44 2.48 9.11 -8.66
N ASP A 45 2.38 8.73 -9.93
CA ASP A 45 1.79 7.44 -10.33
C ASP A 45 2.83 6.29 -10.33
N LYS A 46 3.63 6.21 -9.27
CA LYS A 46 4.65 5.16 -9.09
C LYS A 46 4.22 4.20 -8.00
N TYR A 47 3.96 2.96 -8.40
CA TYR A 47 3.44 1.94 -7.50
C TYR A 47 4.23 0.64 -7.63
N LEU A 48 4.27 -0.10 -6.54
CA LEU A 48 4.80 -1.45 -6.43
C LEU A 48 3.62 -2.38 -6.16
N LEU A 49 3.53 -3.45 -6.94
CA LEU A 49 2.58 -4.52 -6.66
C LEU A 49 3.20 -5.48 -5.66
N ASN A 50 2.65 -5.52 -4.45
CA ASN A 50 3.07 -6.48 -3.44
C ASN A 50 2.40 -7.83 -3.71
N THR A 51 3.15 -8.71 -4.36
CA THR A 51 2.68 -10.03 -4.76
C THR A 51 2.57 -11.01 -3.59
N TYR A 52 3.07 -10.69 -2.38
CA TYR A 52 3.17 -11.61 -1.25
C TYR A 52 2.33 -11.21 -0.02
N SER A 53 1.82 -9.99 0.04
CA SER A 53 1.23 -9.43 1.26
C SER A 53 -0.23 -9.86 1.53
N ILE A 54 -0.86 -10.60 0.63
CA ILE A 54 -2.27 -10.99 0.74
C ILE A 54 -2.46 -12.48 0.42
N HIS A 55 -3.50 -13.09 0.98
CA HIS A 55 -3.71 -14.54 0.96
C HIS A 55 -3.81 -15.16 -0.45
N ASN A 56 -4.09 -14.35 -1.47
CA ASN A 56 -4.13 -14.74 -2.87
C ASN A 56 -2.79 -14.53 -3.61
N HIS A 57 -1.67 -14.43 -2.90
CA HIS A 57 -0.32 -14.28 -3.48
C HIS A 57 0.00 -15.30 -4.58
N ALA A 58 -0.40 -16.56 -4.40
CA ALA A 58 -0.16 -17.62 -5.37
C ALA A 58 -0.85 -17.32 -6.71
N PHE A 59 -2.11 -16.86 -6.66
CA PHE A 59 -2.87 -16.48 -7.85
C PHE A 59 -2.27 -15.27 -8.56
N ILE A 60 -1.81 -14.27 -7.78
CA ILE A 60 -1.14 -13.09 -8.34
C ILE A 60 0.16 -13.51 -9.04
N HIS A 61 0.97 -14.35 -8.40
CA HIS A 61 2.23 -14.82 -8.97
C HIS A 61 2.03 -15.62 -10.25
N THR A 62 1.07 -16.56 -10.28
CA THR A 62 0.78 -17.34 -11.50
C THR A 62 0.32 -16.44 -12.64
N THR A 63 -0.52 -15.44 -12.36
CA THR A 63 -1.04 -14.51 -13.37
C THR A 63 0.08 -13.64 -13.97
N LEU A 64 1.01 -13.16 -13.14
CA LEU A 64 2.12 -12.31 -13.60
C LEU A 64 3.24 -13.11 -14.29
N SER A 65 3.35 -14.41 -14.02
CA SER A 65 4.39 -15.27 -14.61
C SER A 65 4.00 -15.81 -16.00
N GLN A 66 2.78 -15.54 -16.45
CA GLN A 66 2.36 -15.92 -17.80
C GLN A 66 2.93 -14.93 -18.82
N PRO A 67 3.53 -15.42 -19.93
CA PRO A 67 3.93 -14.54 -21.02
C PRO A 67 2.69 -13.86 -21.63
N LEU A 68 2.82 -12.55 -21.91
CA LEU A 68 1.81 -11.73 -22.58
C LEU A 68 1.45 -12.26 -23.97
#